data_AF-Q1LMT3-F1
#
_entry.id   AF-Q1LMT3-F1
#
_cell.length_a   1.000
_cell.length_b   1.000
_cell.length_c   1.000
_cell.angle_alpha   90.00
_cell.angle_beta   90.00
_cell.angle_gamma   90.00
#
_symmetry.space_group_name_H-M   'P 1'
#
loop_
_entity.id
_entity.type
_entity.pdbx_description
1 polymer ?
#
loop_
_entity_poly.entity_id
_entity_poly.type
_entity_poly.pdbx_seq_one_letter_code
_entity_poly.pdbx_strand_id
1 'polypeptide(L)'
;MIKELPAGVAKVLKRLHHPLDVILLCVRWYVAYSLSLRDLEEMMAERGLAVDHSTVRRWVIKLLPLFEKAFRRHKQSVSKSWRMDETYLKVRGKWAYLYRAVDKAGNTIDFLLCARRDKVAARRYFEKAIGQNGAPDTVAIDKSAANLAALHAVNAHRETPIRIRQRKYLNNIVEQDHRAIKRRARPMLGFKNFRCARILIGGIETMHMIAKGRCGDPKAFACPPRSNSIPWFHRPAHSSPPTSTNRPYRDRTHQCTDPGCAA
;
A
#
# COMPACT_ATOMS: atom_id res chain seq x y z
N MET A 1 21.43 -9.87 -6.58
CA MET A 1 21.18 -8.59 -7.32
C MET A 1 21.92 -7.45 -6.59
N ILE A 2 23.24 -7.34 -6.81
CA ILE A 2 24.10 -6.28 -6.22
C ILE A 2 24.78 -5.51 -7.36
N LYS A 3 23.99 -5.05 -8.33
CA LYS A 3 24.41 -4.12 -9.39
C LYS A 3 23.16 -3.31 -9.75
N GLU A 4 23.01 -2.02 -9.47
CA GLU A 4 23.79 -1.03 -8.74
C GLU A 4 22.76 -0.23 -7.91
N LEU A 5 22.84 -0.30 -6.59
CA LEU A 5 22.05 0.59 -5.73
C LEU A 5 22.67 1.99 -5.82
N PRO A 6 21.89 3.08 -5.99
CA PRO A 6 22.43 4.44 -6.04
C PRO A 6 23.36 4.68 -4.84
N ALA A 7 24.50 5.33 -5.03
CA ALA A 7 25.56 5.42 -4.01
C ALA A 7 25.07 5.90 -2.63
N GLY A 8 24.07 6.79 -2.59
CA GLY A 8 23.42 7.22 -1.34
C GLY A 8 22.63 6.11 -0.63
N VAL A 9 21.96 5.23 -1.39
CA VAL A 9 21.27 4.04 -0.86
C VAL A 9 22.29 3.00 -0.40
N ALA A 10 23.33 2.72 -1.19
CA ALA A 10 24.39 1.78 -0.80
C ALA A 10 25.12 2.21 0.49
N LYS A 11 25.42 3.50 0.66
CA LYS A 11 26.02 4.07 1.88
C LYS A 11 25.10 3.95 3.10
N VAL A 12 23.79 4.06 2.88
CA VAL A 12 22.77 3.86 3.91
C VAL A 12 22.68 2.41 4.35
N LEU A 13 22.82 1.47 3.41
CA LEU A 13 22.74 0.03 3.64
C LEU A 13 24.01 -0.54 4.27
N LYS A 14 25.21 -0.04 3.91
CA LYS A 14 26.49 -0.45 4.53
C LYS A 14 26.58 -0.19 6.04
N ARG A 15 25.76 0.72 6.59
CA ARG A 15 25.73 1.04 8.04
C ARG A 15 24.71 0.21 8.82
N LEU A 16 24.11 -0.81 8.20
CA LEU A 16 23.08 -1.64 8.83
C LEU A 16 23.73 -2.99 9.15
N HIS A 17 23.79 -3.36 10.42
CA HIS A 17 24.39 -4.62 10.90
C HIS A 17 23.60 -5.89 10.52
N HIS A 18 22.58 -5.76 9.68
CA HIS A 18 21.71 -6.86 9.28
C HIS A 18 21.78 -7.07 7.76
N PRO A 19 21.61 -8.32 7.28
CA PRO A 19 21.53 -8.62 5.85
C PRO A 19 20.47 -7.77 5.14
N LEU A 20 20.78 -7.29 3.94
CA LEU A 20 19.92 -6.37 3.20
C LEU A 20 18.52 -6.96 2.93
N ASP A 21 18.46 -8.22 2.58
CA ASP A 21 17.23 -8.98 2.34
C ASP A 21 16.31 -8.99 3.56
N VAL A 22 16.86 -9.17 4.77
CA VAL A 22 16.10 -9.09 6.04
C VAL A 22 15.49 -7.70 6.22
N ILE A 23 16.28 -6.65 5.96
CA ILE A 23 15.84 -5.27 6.11
C ILE A 23 14.72 -4.94 5.13
N LEU A 24 14.91 -5.30 3.86
CA LEU A 24 13.93 -5.09 2.80
C LEU A 24 12.64 -5.87 3.09
N LEU A 25 12.76 -7.11 3.58
CA LEU A 25 11.62 -7.95 3.95
C LEU A 25 10.80 -7.32 5.08
N CYS A 26 11.45 -6.89 6.16
CA CYS A 26 10.79 -6.24 7.30
C CYS A 26 10.08 -4.95 6.86
N VAL A 27 10.75 -4.10 6.08
CA VAL A 27 10.16 -2.85 5.60
C VAL A 27 8.97 -3.13 4.68
N ARG A 28 9.11 -4.06 3.72
CA ARG A 28 8.02 -4.46 2.83
C ARG A 28 6.84 -4.98 3.64
N TRP A 29 7.08 -5.91 4.57
CA TRP A 29 6.01 -6.52 5.35
C TRP A 29 5.26 -5.52 6.20
N TYR A 30 5.97 -4.57 6.80
CA TYR A 30 5.35 -3.52 7.61
C TYR A 30 4.34 -2.65 6.85
N VAL A 31 4.61 -2.33 5.58
CA VAL A 31 3.68 -1.50 4.77
C VAL A 31 2.74 -2.31 3.89
N ALA A 32 3.03 -3.58 3.63
CA ALA A 32 2.21 -4.46 2.80
C ALA A 32 1.14 -5.21 3.59
N TYR A 33 1.42 -5.54 4.85
CA TYR A 33 0.55 -6.31 5.74
C TYR A 33 0.14 -5.48 6.96
N SER A 34 -0.87 -5.96 7.69
CA SER A 34 -1.37 -5.29 8.90
C SER A 34 -0.60 -5.77 10.13
N LEU A 35 0.72 -5.62 10.11
CA LEU A 35 1.63 -6.07 11.16
C LEU A 35 2.10 -4.88 12.01
N SER A 36 2.24 -5.11 13.31
CA SER A 36 2.92 -4.19 14.23
C SER A 36 4.44 -4.33 14.10
N LEU A 37 5.19 -3.37 14.63
CA LEU A 37 6.65 -3.47 14.67
C LEU A 37 7.12 -4.57 15.64
N ARG A 38 6.31 -4.89 16.66
CA ARG A 38 6.59 -5.97 17.62
C ARG A 38 6.37 -7.34 16.97
N ASP A 39 5.31 -7.47 16.17
CA ASP A 39 5.05 -8.69 15.40
C ASP A 39 6.26 -9.00 14.50
N LEU A 40 6.84 -7.97 13.86
CA LEU A 40 8.04 -8.16 13.04
C LEU A 40 9.27 -8.55 13.85
N GLU A 41 9.43 -8.02 15.06
CA GLU A 41 10.51 -8.42 15.97
C GLU A 41 10.34 -9.90 16.38
N GLU A 42 9.15 -10.31 16.79
CA GLU A 42 8.82 -11.71 17.14
C GLU A 42 9.04 -12.65 15.94
N MET A 43 8.53 -12.29 14.76
CA MET A 43 8.72 -13.07 13.53
C MET A 43 10.18 -13.18 13.09
N MET A 44 11.03 -12.19 13.41
CA MET A 44 12.47 -12.29 13.17
C MET A 44 13.15 -13.15 14.23
N ALA A 45 12.73 -13.07 15.49
CA ALA A 45 13.24 -13.90 16.58
C ALA A 45 12.97 -15.40 16.34
N GLU A 46 11.77 -15.76 15.86
CA GLU A 46 11.43 -17.13 15.44
C GLU A 46 12.37 -17.69 14.35
N ARG A 47 13.03 -16.80 13.60
CA ARG A 47 14.00 -17.14 12.54
C ARG A 47 15.45 -17.08 13.02
N GLY A 48 15.68 -16.91 14.31
CA GLY A 48 17.02 -16.76 14.90
C GLY A 48 17.67 -15.40 14.64
N LEU A 49 16.90 -14.39 14.23
CA LEU A 49 17.40 -13.04 13.94
C LEU A 49 16.98 -12.07 15.06
N ALA A 50 17.94 -11.63 15.87
CA ALA A 50 17.70 -10.61 16.89
C ALA A 50 17.54 -9.21 16.26
N VAL A 51 16.30 -8.79 16.00
CA VAL A 51 15.97 -7.48 15.41
C VAL A 51 14.95 -6.74 16.26
N ASP A 52 15.41 -5.74 17.01
CA ASP A 52 14.52 -4.90 17.83
C ASP A 52 13.55 -4.05 16.97
N HIS A 53 12.29 -3.91 17.41
CA HIS A 53 11.25 -3.14 16.74
C HIS A 53 11.64 -1.68 16.44
N SER A 54 12.47 -1.05 17.27
CA SER A 54 12.96 0.32 17.03
C SER A 54 13.95 0.36 15.87
N THR A 55 14.69 -0.73 15.62
CA THR A 55 15.57 -0.90 14.47
C THR A 55 14.76 -1.01 13.19
N VAL A 56 13.70 -1.83 13.18
CA VAL A 56 12.75 -1.91 12.05
C VAL A 56 12.13 -0.54 11.79
N ARG A 57 11.70 0.18 12.84
CA ARG A 57 11.17 1.54 12.71
C ARG A 57 12.14 2.50 12.02
N ARG A 58 13.43 2.45 12.39
CA ARG A 58 14.48 3.28 11.77
C ARG A 58 14.65 2.94 10.30
N TRP A 59 14.64 1.67 9.93
CA TRP A 59 14.69 1.25 8.52
C TRP A 59 13.50 1.76 7.73
N VAL A 60 12.29 1.57 8.25
CA VAL A 60 11.05 2.01 7.61
C VAL A 60 11.07 3.51 7.32
N ILE A 61 11.39 4.34 8.33
CA ILE A 61 11.41 5.80 8.16
C ILE A 61 12.49 6.26 7.17
N LYS A 62 13.62 5.53 7.10
CA LYS A 62 14.75 5.86 6.24
C LYS A 62 14.54 5.40 4.79
N LEU A 63 13.98 4.21 4.58
CA LEU A 63 13.94 3.53 3.28
C LEU A 63 12.66 3.82 2.49
N LEU A 64 11.50 3.97 3.14
CA LEU A 64 10.24 4.22 2.43
C LEU A 64 10.27 5.45 1.50
N PRO A 65 10.84 6.61 1.90
CA PRO A 65 10.92 7.76 0.99
C PRO A 65 11.78 7.47 -0.26
N LEU A 66 12.80 6.62 -0.12
CA LEU A 66 13.66 6.22 -1.22
C LEU A 66 12.91 5.28 -2.17
N PHE A 67 12.14 4.34 -1.63
CA PHE A 67 11.30 3.43 -2.43
C PHE A 67 10.18 4.17 -3.14
N GLU A 68 9.52 5.11 -2.48
CA GLU A 68 8.50 5.95 -3.12
C GLU A 68 9.12 6.75 -4.28
N LYS A 69 10.27 7.39 -4.07
CA LYS A 69 10.97 8.15 -5.12
C LYS A 69 11.40 7.26 -6.29
N ALA A 70 11.92 6.07 -6.01
CA ALA A 70 12.32 5.11 -7.04
C ALA A 70 11.11 4.57 -7.81
N PHE A 71 10.02 4.24 -7.11
CA PHE A 71 8.77 3.77 -7.71
C PHE A 71 8.17 4.82 -8.64
N ARG A 72 8.13 6.10 -8.22
CA ARG A 72 7.58 7.18 -9.05
C ARG A 72 8.26 7.33 -10.42
N ARG A 73 9.53 6.95 -10.55
CA ARG A 73 10.26 6.97 -11.84
C ARG A 73 9.84 5.85 -12.80
N HIS A 74 9.37 4.73 -12.26
CA HIS A 74 8.97 3.53 -13.02
C HIS A 74 7.46 3.35 -13.04
N LYS A 75 6.72 4.32 -12.52
CA LYS A 75 5.26 4.29 -12.45
C LYS A 75 4.71 4.40 -13.88
N GLN A 76 3.84 3.46 -14.25
CA GLN A 76 3.14 3.51 -15.53
C GLN A 76 2.26 4.76 -15.66
N SER A 77 2.07 5.23 -16.89
CA SER A 77 1.14 6.32 -17.20
C SER A 77 -0.29 5.97 -16.80
N VAL A 78 -1.04 6.98 -16.37
CA VAL A 78 -2.44 6.85 -15.94
C VAL A 78 -3.39 7.46 -16.99
N SER A 79 -4.66 7.05 -16.99
CA SER A 79 -5.64 7.66 -17.89
C SER A 79 -5.94 9.12 -17.53
N LYS A 80 -6.30 9.93 -18.54
CA LYS A 80 -6.68 11.35 -18.38
C LYS A 80 -8.07 11.58 -17.75
N SER A 81 -8.80 10.52 -17.39
CA SER A 81 -10.08 10.61 -16.67
C SER A 81 -9.88 10.23 -15.20
N TRP A 82 -9.94 11.23 -14.34
CA TRP A 82 -9.62 11.12 -12.92
C TRP A 82 -10.88 11.12 -12.05
N ARG A 83 -10.83 10.40 -10.94
CA ARG A 83 -11.79 10.43 -9.83
C ARG A 83 -11.04 10.76 -8.57
N MET A 84 -11.39 11.88 -7.95
CA MET A 84 -10.66 12.43 -6.82
C MET A 84 -11.61 12.55 -5.63
N ASP A 85 -11.13 12.12 -4.48
CA ASP A 85 -11.86 12.19 -3.21
C ASP A 85 -10.89 12.32 -2.02
N GLU A 86 -11.41 12.75 -0.89
CA GLU A 86 -10.67 12.80 0.37
C GLU A 86 -11.07 11.65 1.29
N THR A 87 -10.10 11.17 2.06
CA THR A 87 -10.42 10.28 3.18
C THR A 87 -9.75 10.70 4.47
N TYR A 88 -10.40 10.43 5.59
CA TYR A 88 -9.92 10.80 6.90
C TYR A 88 -8.97 9.74 7.48
N LEU A 89 -7.88 10.19 8.10
CA LEU A 89 -6.93 9.37 8.86
C LEU A 89 -6.59 10.06 10.18
N LYS A 90 -6.46 9.30 11.29
CA LYS A 90 -6.06 9.87 12.58
C LYS A 90 -4.54 10.03 12.65
N VAL A 91 -4.09 11.23 12.99
CA VAL A 91 -2.69 11.58 13.28
C VAL A 91 -2.65 12.34 14.61
N ARG A 92 -1.93 11.83 15.61
CA ARG A 92 -1.86 12.38 16.98
C ARG A 92 -3.23 12.63 17.60
N GLY A 93 -4.16 11.70 17.40
CA GLY A 93 -5.54 11.81 17.89
C GLY A 93 -6.42 12.80 17.11
N LYS A 94 -5.88 13.59 16.17
CA LYS A 94 -6.62 14.53 15.34
C LYS A 94 -6.90 13.95 13.96
N TRP A 95 -8.03 14.31 13.37
CA TRP A 95 -8.34 13.95 11.99
C TRP A 95 -7.48 14.75 11.01
N ALA A 96 -6.87 14.06 10.07
CA ALA A 96 -6.16 14.60 8.93
C ALA A 96 -6.81 14.07 7.63
N TYR A 97 -6.57 14.76 6.52
CA TYR A 97 -7.20 14.51 5.23
C TYR A 97 -6.17 13.95 4.26
N LEU A 98 -6.41 12.75 3.75
CA LEU A 98 -5.66 12.13 2.68
C LEU A 98 -6.42 12.35 1.38
N TYR A 99 -5.94 13.29 0.58
CA TYR A 99 -6.40 13.55 -0.78
C TYR A 99 -5.88 12.44 -1.69
N ARG A 100 -6.75 11.83 -2.50
CA ARG A 100 -6.38 10.74 -3.41
C ARG A 100 -7.15 10.86 -4.71
N ALA A 101 -6.54 10.37 -5.78
CA ALA A 101 -7.23 10.20 -7.04
C ALA A 101 -6.85 8.89 -7.70
N VAL A 102 -7.81 8.32 -8.40
CA VAL A 102 -7.68 7.12 -9.22
C VAL A 102 -8.20 7.40 -10.62
N ASP A 103 -7.66 6.71 -11.61
CA ASP A 103 -8.15 6.83 -12.98
C ASP A 103 -9.41 5.97 -13.22
N LYS A 104 -9.93 5.99 -14.45
CA LYS A 104 -11.11 5.18 -14.82
C LYS A 104 -10.95 3.66 -14.64
N ALA A 105 -9.72 3.15 -14.63
CA ALA A 105 -9.41 1.74 -14.40
C ALA A 105 -9.08 1.45 -12.93
N GLY A 106 -9.19 2.44 -12.04
CA GLY A 106 -8.86 2.30 -10.63
C GLY A 106 -7.36 2.37 -10.32
N ASN A 107 -6.53 2.83 -11.26
CA ASN A 107 -5.10 3.02 -11.02
C ASN A 107 -4.86 4.29 -10.22
N THR A 108 -4.03 4.23 -9.18
CA THR A 108 -3.73 5.41 -8.35
C THR A 108 -2.96 6.46 -9.16
N ILE A 109 -3.49 7.68 -9.21
CA ILE A 109 -2.87 8.83 -9.86
C ILE A 109 -1.89 9.46 -8.87
N ASP A 110 -2.38 9.95 -7.75
CA ASP A 110 -1.51 10.50 -6.72
C ASP A 110 -2.26 10.64 -5.39
N PHE A 111 -1.49 10.90 -4.34
CA PHE A 111 -1.99 11.11 -2.99
C PHE A 111 -1.27 12.28 -2.28
N LEU A 112 -1.93 12.90 -1.31
CA LEU A 112 -1.37 13.94 -0.45
C LEU A 112 -2.04 13.94 0.92
N LEU A 113 -1.25 13.82 1.99
CA LEU A 113 -1.73 13.99 3.35
C LEU A 113 -1.65 15.46 3.77
N CYS A 114 -2.76 16.01 4.23
CA CYS A 114 -2.91 17.39 4.71
C CYS A 114 -3.57 17.40 6.10
N ALA A 115 -3.21 18.36 6.93
CA ALA A 115 -3.83 18.52 8.26
C ALA A 115 -5.19 19.23 8.19
N ARG A 116 -5.42 20.04 7.15
CA ARG A 116 -6.64 20.82 6.95
C ARG A 116 -7.33 20.43 5.65
N ARG A 117 -8.64 20.63 5.60
CA ARG A 117 -9.47 20.50 4.39
C ARG A 117 -9.84 21.90 3.93
N ASP A 118 -9.01 22.47 3.07
CA ASP A 118 -9.21 23.82 2.53
C ASP A 118 -8.86 23.87 1.04
N LYS A 119 -9.19 25.00 0.40
CA LYS A 119 -8.91 25.25 -1.02
C LYS A 119 -7.40 25.18 -1.33
N VAL A 120 -6.55 25.58 -0.39
CA VAL A 120 -5.08 25.60 -0.57
C VAL A 120 -4.53 24.18 -0.63
N ALA A 121 -4.99 23.30 0.26
CA ALA A 121 -4.65 21.89 0.29
C ALA A 121 -5.13 21.17 -0.98
N ALA A 122 -6.36 21.43 -1.42
CA ALA A 122 -6.91 20.87 -2.65
C ALA A 122 -6.13 21.36 -3.89
N ARG A 123 -5.83 22.65 -3.98
CA ARG A 123 -5.02 23.23 -5.08
C ARG A 123 -3.64 22.60 -5.14
N ARG A 124 -2.95 22.52 -4.00
CA ARG A 124 -1.63 21.87 -3.88
C ARG A 124 -1.67 20.41 -4.31
N TYR A 125 -2.75 19.70 -4.00
CA TYR A 125 -2.94 18.32 -4.47
C TYR A 125 -3.01 18.25 -6.00
N PHE A 126 -3.86 19.08 -6.64
CA PHE A 126 -4.00 19.09 -8.09
C PHE A 126 -2.71 19.50 -8.81
N GLU A 127 -2.03 20.55 -8.35
CA GLU A 127 -0.75 20.99 -8.93
C GLU A 127 0.30 19.87 -8.84
N LYS A 128 0.41 19.21 -7.68
CA LYS A 128 1.30 18.05 -7.50
C LYS A 128 0.93 16.90 -8.43
N ALA A 129 -0.35 16.52 -8.50
CA ALA A 129 -0.80 15.39 -9.29
C ALA A 129 -0.60 15.62 -10.80
N ILE A 130 -0.93 16.82 -11.28
CA ILE A 130 -0.76 17.24 -12.69
C ILE A 130 0.72 17.31 -13.06
N GLY A 131 1.55 17.91 -12.20
CA GLY A 131 2.99 18.00 -12.44
C GLY A 131 3.68 16.63 -12.53
N GLN A 132 3.13 15.60 -11.87
CA GLN A 132 3.72 14.26 -11.86
C GLN A 132 3.12 13.30 -12.90
N ASN A 133 1.86 13.48 -13.31
CA ASN A 133 1.15 12.52 -14.15
C ASN A 133 0.61 13.11 -15.46
N GLY A 134 0.88 14.40 -15.71
CA GLY A 134 0.28 15.14 -16.82
C GLY A 134 -1.14 15.61 -16.49
N ALA A 135 -1.67 16.48 -17.37
CA ALA A 135 -2.99 17.06 -17.17
C ALA A 135 -4.13 16.10 -17.56
N PRO A 136 -5.20 16.00 -16.73
CA PRO A 136 -6.39 15.26 -17.09
C PRO A 136 -7.30 16.03 -18.04
N ASP A 137 -8.09 15.31 -18.83
CA ASP A 137 -9.18 15.88 -19.62
C ASP A 137 -10.44 16.06 -18.76
N THR A 138 -10.62 15.22 -17.75
CA THR A 138 -11.81 15.23 -16.91
C THR A 138 -11.49 14.79 -15.49
N VAL A 139 -11.99 15.54 -14.50
CA VAL A 139 -11.89 15.21 -13.07
C VAL A 139 -13.30 15.09 -12.51
N ALA A 140 -13.62 13.91 -11.98
CA ALA A 140 -14.79 13.69 -11.16
C ALA A 140 -14.44 13.95 -9.69
N ILE A 141 -15.20 14.82 -9.03
CA ILE A 141 -15.09 15.12 -7.60
C ILE A 141 -16.44 14.92 -6.92
N ASP A 142 -16.42 14.68 -5.61
CA ASP A 142 -17.61 14.86 -4.78
C ASP A 142 -18.01 16.36 -4.69
N LYS A 143 -19.19 16.66 -4.13
CA LYS A 143 -19.77 18.01 -3.98
C LYS A 143 -18.99 18.94 -3.00
N SER A 144 -17.68 18.77 -2.89
CA SER A 144 -16.78 19.59 -2.08
C SER A 144 -16.52 20.95 -2.73
N ALA A 145 -16.99 22.03 -2.08
CA ALA A 145 -16.76 23.41 -2.52
C ALA A 145 -15.26 23.75 -2.62
N ALA A 146 -14.43 23.22 -1.71
CA ALA A 146 -12.98 23.45 -1.71
C ALA A 146 -12.31 22.86 -2.97
N ASN A 147 -12.72 21.66 -3.39
CA ASN A 147 -12.16 21.00 -4.57
C ASN A 147 -12.61 21.69 -5.87
N LEU A 148 -13.88 22.10 -5.92
CA LEU A 148 -14.41 22.86 -7.04
C LEU A 148 -13.66 24.19 -7.19
N ALA A 149 -13.50 24.94 -6.10
CA ALA A 149 -12.77 26.20 -6.10
C ALA A 149 -11.28 26.03 -6.46
N ALA A 150 -10.66 24.91 -6.05
CA ALA A 150 -9.30 24.58 -6.42
C ALA A 150 -9.16 24.26 -7.92
N LEU A 151 -10.08 23.47 -8.49
CA LEU A 151 -10.08 23.16 -9.93
C LEU A 151 -10.34 24.40 -10.78
N HIS A 152 -11.23 25.30 -10.37
CA HIS A 152 -11.41 26.59 -11.04
C HIS A 152 -10.13 27.43 -11.03
N ALA A 153 -9.44 27.49 -9.88
CA ALA A 153 -8.15 28.18 -9.79
C ALA A 153 -7.06 27.54 -10.67
N VAL A 154 -7.04 26.21 -10.78
CA VAL A 154 -6.12 25.50 -11.69
C VAL A 154 -6.47 25.77 -13.15
N ASN A 155 -7.76 25.82 -13.51
CA ASN A 155 -8.21 26.10 -14.87
C ASN A 155 -8.00 27.56 -15.31
N ALA A 156 -7.94 28.52 -14.37
CA ALA A 156 -7.76 29.93 -14.68
C ALA A 156 -6.46 30.23 -15.46
N HIS A 157 -5.45 29.37 -15.36
CA HIS A 157 -4.15 29.52 -16.01
C HIS A 157 -3.94 28.53 -17.16
N ARG A 158 -5.01 27.92 -17.69
CA ARG A 158 -4.92 26.87 -18.72
C ARG A 158 -5.68 27.26 -19.98
N GLU A 159 -5.04 27.07 -21.13
CA GLU A 159 -5.69 27.21 -22.45
C GLU A 159 -6.83 26.20 -22.62
N THR A 160 -6.58 24.95 -22.22
CA THR A 160 -7.58 23.87 -22.24
C THR A 160 -8.07 23.58 -20.81
N PRO A 161 -9.31 23.97 -20.46
CA PRO A 161 -9.84 23.76 -19.13
C PRO A 161 -10.14 22.28 -18.89
N ILE A 162 -9.83 21.81 -17.68
CA ILE A 162 -10.17 20.48 -17.21
C ILE A 162 -11.68 20.41 -17.00
N ARG A 163 -12.37 19.45 -17.62
CA ARG A 163 -13.81 19.27 -17.42
C ARG A 163 -14.12 18.69 -16.03
N ILE A 164 -14.88 19.44 -15.25
CA ILE A 164 -15.27 19.04 -13.88
C ILE A 164 -16.59 18.26 -13.95
N ARG A 165 -16.68 17.13 -13.25
CA ARG A 165 -17.91 16.33 -13.12
C ARG A 165 -18.23 16.07 -11.65
N GLN A 166 -19.51 16.17 -11.30
CA GLN A 166 -20.02 15.85 -9.97
C GLN A 166 -21.10 14.77 -10.08
N ARG A 167 -20.69 13.52 -10.32
CA ARG A 167 -21.61 12.39 -10.41
C ARG A 167 -21.29 11.37 -9.33
N LYS A 168 -22.21 11.17 -8.40
CA LYS A 168 -22.06 10.30 -7.21
C LYS A 168 -21.52 8.90 -7.55
N TYR A 169 -22.10 8.24 -8.55
CA TYR A 169 -21.72 6.87 -8.90
C TYR A 169 -20.29 6.73 -9.47
N LEU A 170 -19.68 7.81 -9.97
CA LEU A 170 -18.29 7.75 -10.44
C LEU A 170 -17.30 7.66 -9.28
N ASN A 171 -17.69 8.04 -8.07
CA ASN A 171 -16.81 8.02 -6.90
C ASN A 171 -16.68 6.63 -6.27
N ASN A 172 -17.54 5.67 -6.62
CA ASN A 172 -17.50 4.31 -6.08
C ASN A 172 -16.09 3.66 -6.22
N ILE A 173 -15.38 3.94 -7.32
CA ILE A 173 -14.03 3.38 -7.56
C ILE A 173 -13.01 3.95 -6.56
N VAL A 174 -13.03 5.27 -6.31
CA VAL A 174 -12.10 5.90 -5.37
C VAL A 174 -12.45 5.54 -3.93
N GLU A 175 -13.74 5.45 -3.60
CA GLU A 175 -14.22 4.99 -2.29
C GLU A 175 -13.85 3.54 -2.00
N GLN A 176 -13.97 2.65 -2.98
CA GLN A 176 -13.53 1.26 -2.86
C GLN A 176 -12.01 1.22 -2.65
N ASP A 177 -11.26 2.04 -3.36
CA ASP A 177 -9.82 2.13 -3.20
C ASP A 177 -9.40 2.65 -1.81
N HIS A 178 -10.17 3.57 -1.22
CA HIS A 178 -9.98 4.02 0.16
C HIS A 178 -10.01 2.86 1.16
N ARG A 179 -10.79 1.81 0.92
CA ARG A 179 -10.89 0.65 1.82
C ARG A 179 -9.57 -0.11 1.92
N ALA A 180 -8.78 -0.18 0.85
CA ALA A 180 -7.49 -0.86 0.87
C ALA A 180 -6.50 -0.14 1.81
N ILE A 181 -6.39 1.17 1.69
CA ILE A 181 -5.50 1.98 2.55
C ILE A 181 -6.01 1.99 3.99
N LYS A 182 -7.32 2.13 4.21
CA LYS A 182 -7.91 2.10 5.57
C LYS A 182 -7.69 0.76 6.28
N ARG A 183 -7.74 -0.37 5.56
CA ARG A 183 -7.42 -1.69 6.15
C ARG A 183 -5.99 -1.78 6.68
N ARG A 184 -5.05 -1.05 6.07
CA ARG A 184 -3.65 -0.99 6.53
C ARG A 184 -3.41 0.05 7.61
N ALA A 185 -4.04 1.22 7.50
CA ALA A 185 -3.83 2.31 8.45
C ALA A 185 -4.59 2.15 9.78
N ARG A 186 -5.73 1.44 9.81
CA ARG A 186 -6.54 1.26 11.03
C ARG A 186 -5.82 0.50 12.15
N PRO A 187 -5.18 -0.66 11.90
CA PRO A 187 -4.45 -1.41 12.93
C PRO A 187 -3.26 -0.64 13.52
N MET A 188 -2.77 0.39 12.83
CA MET A 188 -1.68 1.24 13.32
C MET A 188 -2.11 2.21 14.45
N LEU A 189 -3.38 2.16 14.89
CA LEU A 189 -3.95 2.94 16.02
C LEU A 189 -3.66 4.45 15.97
N GLY A 190 -3.55 4.99 14.75
CA GLY A 190 -3.26 6.40 14.49
C GLY A 190 -1.78 6.76 14.57
N PHE A 191 -1.33 7.56 13.62
CA PHE A 191 0.08 7.92 13.51
C PHE A 191 0.48 8.92 14.60
N LYS A 192 1.57 8.65 15.33
CA LYS A 192 2.05 9.54 16.42
C LYS A 192 2.74 10.83 15.94
N ASN A 193 3.07 10.96 14.65
CA ASN A 193 3.70 12.14 14.08
C ASN A 193 3.25 12.32 12.63
N PHE A 194 2.94 13.55 12.21
CA PHE A 194 2.54 13.88 10.83
C PHE A 194 3.62 13.56 9.80
N ARG A 195 4.90 13.81 10.11
CA ARG A 195 6.02 13.44 9.21
C ARG A 195 6.09 11.93 9.02
N CYS A 196 5.98 11.15 10.09
CA CYS A 196 5.96 9.70 10.02
C CYS A 196 4.72 9.19 9.29
N ALA A 197 3.55 9.77 9.54
CA ALA A 197 2.31 9.45 8.83
C ALA A 197 2.47 9.57 7.32
N ARG A 198 3.04 10.70 6.86
CA ARG A 198 3.30 10.93 5.43
C ARG A 198 4.22 9.87 4.82
N ILE A 199 5.29 9.48 5.53
CA ILE A 199 6.24 8.47 5.06
C ILE A 199 5.57 7.08 4.99
N LEU A 200 4.84 6.69 6.03
CA LEU A 200 4.17 5.40 6.10
C LEU A 200 3.05 5.28 5.07
N ILE A 201 2.21 6.31 4.93
CA ILE A 201 1.19 6.37 3.89
C ILE A 201 1.84 6.29 2.51
N GLY A 202 2.95 6.99 2.28
CA GLY A 202 3.72 6.87 1.04
C GLY A 202 4.15 5.43 0.74
N GLY A 203 4.63 4.71 1.75
CA GLY A 203 4.97 3.29 1.64
C GLY A 203 3.76 2.37 1.38
N ILE A 204 2.67 2.56 2.11
CA ILE A 204 1.43 1.78 1.94
C ILE A 204 0.85 2.00 0.54
N GLU A 205 0.79 3.24 0.08
CA GLU A 205 0.33 3.59 -1.27
C GLU A 205 1.23 2.98 -2.35
N THR A 206 2.55 3.03 -2.14
CA THR A 206 3.52 2.42 -3.06
C THR A 206 3.30 0.90 -3.16
N MET A 207 3.16 0.22 -2.03
CA MET A 207 2.88 -1.22 -2.02
C MET A 207 1.53 -1.55 -2.66
N HIS A 208 0.51 -0.74 -2.42
CA HIS A 208 -0.81 -0.89 -3.03
C HIS A 208 -0.74 -0.73 -4.56
N MET A 209 0.02 0.24 -5.06
CA MET A 209 0.25 0.41 -6.49
C MET A 209 1.07 -0.74 -7.11
N ILE A 210 2.08 -1.27 -6.40
CA ILE A 210 2.85 -2.44 -6.83
C ILE A 210 1.93 -3.67 -6.92
N ALA A 211 1.05 -3.89 -5.94
CA ALA A 211 0.09 -4.98 -5.96
C ALA A 211 -0.91 -4.88 -7.14
N LYS A 212 -1.17 -3.68 -7.65
CA LYS A 212 -1.96 -3.42 -8.87
C LYS A 212 -1.15 -3.50 -10.18
N GLY A 213 0.11 -3.95 -10.13
CA GLY A 213 0.96 -4.08 -11.30
C GLY A 213 1.31 -2.75 -11.98
N ARG A 214 1.36 -1.64 -11.23
CA ARG A 214 1.62 -0.29 -11.78
C ARG A 214 3.10 0.05 -11.98
N CYS A 215 3.98 -0.92 -11.76
CA CYS A 215 5.38 -0.80 -12.07
C CYS A 215 5.61 -1.18 -13.54
N GLY A 216 6.30 -0.34 -14.31
CA GLY A 216 6.56 -0.56 -15.74
C GLY A 216 7.32 -1.84 -16.05
N ASP A 217 8.10 -2.37 -15.10
CA ASP A 217 8.82 -3.64 -15.27
C ASP A 217 8.66 -4.55 -14.03
N PRO A 218 7.99 -5.71 -14.15
CA PRO A 218 7.88 -6.69 -13.07
C PRO A 218 9.23 -7.34 -12.72
N LYS A 219 10.22 -7.34 -13.62
CA LYS A 219 11.54 -7.93 -13.36
C LYS A 219 12.42 -7.06 -12.47
N ALA A 220 12.18 -5.76 -12.42
CA ALA A 220 12.95 -4.83 -11.58
C ALA A 220 12.73 -5.01 -10.06
N PHE A 221 11.64 -5.69 -9.66
CA PHE A 221 11.27 -5.93 -8.26
C PHE A 221 11.04 -7.42 -7.93
N ALA A 222 11.25 -8.32 -8.89
CA ALA A 222 11.21 -9.75 -8.63
C ALA A 222 12.36 -10.10 -7.68
N CYS A 223 12.02 -10.74 -6.57
CA CYS A 223 13.03 -11.47 -5.80
C CYS A 223 13.69 -12.46 -6.78
N PRO A 224 15.03 -12.57 -6.84
CA PRO A 224 15.65 -13.60 -7.66
C PRO A 224 15.05 -14.97 -7.27
N PRO A 225 14.90 -15.91 -8.23
CA PRO A 225 14.49 -17.27 -7.89
C PRO A 225 15.41 -17.77 -6.77
N ARG A 226 14.80 -18.36 -5.74
CA ARG A 226 15.50 -18.88 -4.56
C ARG A 226 16.71 -19.70 -5.05
N SER A 227 17.92 -19.32 -4.65
CA SER A 227 19.00 -20.30 -4.62
C SER A 227 18.57 -21.39 -3.63
N ASN A 228 18.58 -22.65 -4.07
CA ASN A 228 18.23 -23.83 -3.28
C ASN A 228 19.23 -24.07 -2.15
N SER A 229 19.26 -23.19 -1.14
CA SER A 229 20.18 -23.28 -0.01
C SER A 229 19.56 -22.76 1.29
N ILE A 230 18.29 -23.10 1.53
CA ILE A 230 17.67 -22.99 2.87
C ILE A 230 16.94 -24.31 3.15
N PRO A 231 17.50 -25.23 3.94
CA PRO A 231 17.00 -26.60 4.08
C PRO A 231 16.00 -26.72 5.22
N TRP A 232 14.79 -26.16 5.10
CA TRP A 232 13.78 -26.27 6.19
C TRP A 232 12.35 -26.54 5.74
N PHE A 233 12.12 -26.88 4.46
CA PHE A 233 10.82 -27.35 3.99
C PHE A 233 10.95 -28.67 3.24
N HIS A 234 11.26 -29.75 3.96
CA HIS A 234 10.82 -31.08 3.53
C HIS A 234 9.48 -31.36 4.22
N ARG A 235 8.38 -31.20 3.47
CA ARG A 235 7.14 -31.89 3.80
C ARG A 235 7.39 -33.39 3.57
N PRO A 236 7.01 -34.29 4.49
CA PRO A 236 6.93 -35.71 4.16
C PRO A 236 5.89 -35.85 3.04
N ALA A 237 6.29 -36.51 1.96
CA ALA A 237 5.35 -36.90 0.92
C ALA A 237 4.37 -37.91 1.53
N HIS A 238 3.11 -37.52 1.69
CA HIS A 238 2.04 -38.47 1.93
C HIS A 238 1.88 -39.32 0.66
N SER A 239 2.20 -40.60 0.78
CA SER A 239 1.81 -41.62 -0.19
C SER A 239 0.28 -41.75 -0.18
N SER A 240 -0.35 -41.45 -1.32
CA SER A 240 -1.74 -41.80 -1.56
C SER A 240 -1.91 -43.32 -1.54
N PRO A 241 -2.94 -43.89 -0.87
CA PRO A 241 -3.23 -45.31 -0.96
C PRO A 241 -3.96 -45.62 -2.29
N PRO A 242 -3.84 -46.83 -2.83
CA PRO A 242 -4.47 -47.20 -4.09
C PRO A 242 -5.97 -47.48 -3.93
N THR A 243 -6.73 -47.05 -4.94
CA THR A 243 -8.13 -47.38 -5.21
C THR A 243 -8.34 -48.86 -5.53
N SER A 244 -9.29 -49.53 -4.87
CA SER A 244 -10.13 -50.55 -5.52
C SER A 244 -11.45 -50.85 -4.77
N THR A 245 -12.53 -50.92 -5.58
CA THR A 245 -13.70 -51.83 -5.50
C THR A 245 -14.78 -51.69 -4.41
N ASN A 246 -15.90 -51.07 -4.83
CA ASN A 246 -17.29 -51.57 -4.83
C ASN A 246 -17.95 -52.22 -3.58
N ARG A 247 -19.09 -51.56 -3.20
CA ARG A 247 -20.36 -52.04 -2.58
C ARG A 247 -20.41 -52.35 -1.06
N PRO A 248 -21.60 -52.27 -0.42
CA PRO A 248 -22.58 -51.19 -0.47
C PRO A 248 -23.06 -50.76 0.94
N TYR A 249 -23.74 -49.60 0.94
CA TYR A 249 -24.63 -49.01 1.94
C TYR A 249 -25.19 -49.96 3.03
N ARG A 250 -24.90 -49.66 4.31
CA ARG A 250 -25.72 -50.11 5.44
C ARG A 250 -25.90 -48.99 6.46
N ASP A 251 -27.17 -48.69 6.63
CA ASP A 251 -27.83 -47.79 7.56
C ASP A 251 -27.40 -48.02 9.02
N ARG A 252 -27.11 -46.93 9.75
CA ARG A 252 -27.25 -46.89 11.20
C ARG A 252 -27.30 -45.45 11.70
N THR A 253 -28.54 -45.00 11.87
CA THR A 253 -28.99 -44.06 12.89
C THR A 253 -28.16 -44.11 14.17
N HIS A 254 -27.63 -42.97 14.61
CA HIS A 254 -27.60 -42.57 16.02
C HIS A 254 -27.39 -41.06 16.10
N GLN A 255 -28.48 -40.37 16.44
CA GLN A 255 -28.45 -39.05 17.05
C GLN A 255 -27.74 -39.15 18.41
N CYS A 256 -26.82 -38.24 18.68
CA CYS A 256 -26.64 -37.72 20.03
C CYS A 256 -26.10 -36.29 19.93
N THR A 257 -27.00 -35.38 20.27
CA THR A 257 -26.78 -33.99 20.65
C THR A 257 -25.84 -33.92 21.85
N ASP A 258 -24.81 -33.06 21.81
CA ASP A 258 -24.77 -31.91 22.71
C ASP A 258 -23.63 -30.92 22.44
N PRO A 259 -23.81 -29.64 22.85
CA PRO A 259 -23.00 -28.49 22.47
C PRO A 259 -22.01 -28.05 23.56
N GLY A 260 -20.95 -27.33 23.20
CA GLY A 260 -20.21 -26.54 24.19
C GLY A 260 -18.83 -26.02 23.79
N CYS A 261 -18.75 -24.69 23.66
CA CYS A 261 -17.60 -23.81 23.97
C CYS A 261 -16.27 -24.00 23.19
N ALA A 262 -15.48 -22.99 22.85
CA ALA A 262 -15.45 -21.53 23.06
C ALA A 262 -14.47 -20.99 21.99
N ALA A 263 -14.79 -19.89 21.31
CA ALA A 263 -14.34 -18.51 21.58
C ALA A 263 -12.81 -18.33 21.51
#